data_AF-A0A523E395-F1
#
_entry.id   AF-A0A523E395-F1
#
_cell.length_a   1.000
_cell.length_b   1.000
_cell.length_c   1.000
_cell.angle_alpha   90.00
_cell.angle_beta   90.00
_cell.angle_gamma   90.00
#
_symmetry.space_group_name_H-M   'P 1'
#
loop_
_entity.id
_entity.type
_entity.pdbx_description
1 polymer ?
#
loop_
_entity_poly.entity_id
_entity_poly.type
_entity_poly.pdbx_seq_one_letter_code
_entity_poly.pdbx_strand_id
1 'polypeptide(L)'
;MAVKKNLLLVLVAVLGLTLTVSPVWAAGDKKKDGEEKDLLSAGTFSGLSLRGIGPGLASGRISDMVVSPADSSTWYVAVASGGVWKTVNAGTTWTPIFDDQGSYSIGCITVDPKNPLVVWVGTGENNSQRSVSYGDGVYKSVDGGVNWQNMGLENSEHIAKIVIDPRDSNVVYVAAQGPLWGPGGDRGLYKTLDGGESWEKVLEIDEDTGVTDLVMDPRNPDILVAAAYQRRRRVWTLIDGGPGSALYRSNDAGATWDKLENGLPETDMGRIGLARSPVAPDTIYALVEAAGDEGGFYRST
;
A
#
# COMPACT_ATOMS: atom_id res chain seq x y z
N MET A 1 37.84 -0.85 -72.00
CA MET A 1 37.33 0.29 -72.79
C MET A 1 37.42 1.52 -71.89
N ALA A 2 38.17 2.54 -72.33
CA ALA A 2 38.56 3.81 -71.64
C ALA A 2 39.50 3.67 -70.39
N VAL A 3 40.79 4.09 -70.34
CA VAL A 3 41.47 5.41 -70.57
C VAL A 3 41.10 6.39 -69.43
N LYS A 4 41.96 7.03 -68.60
CA LYS A 4 43.38 7.50 -68.55
C LYS A 4 43.73 7.75 -67.04
N LYS A 5 44.88 7.30 -66.49
CA LYS A 5 46.20 7.99 -66.33
C LYS A 5 46.22 9.31 -65.53
N ASN A 6 47.01 9.33 -64.44
CA ASN A 6 48.24 10.14 -64.25
C ASN A 6 48.93 9.74 -62.91
N LEU A 7 50.13 9.14 -62.92
CA LEU A 7 51.50 9.77 -62.87
C LEU A 7 51.83 10.33 -61.46
N LEU A 8 52.98 10.12 -60.78
CA LEU A 8 54.25 9.42 -61.02
C LEU A 8 55.15 9.56 -59.75
N LEU A 9 56.12 8.64 -59.57
CA LEU A 9 57.42 8.72 -58.82
C LEU A 9 57.39 8.95 -57.29
N VAL A 10 57.93 8.12 -56.38
CA VAL A 10 59.16 7.28 -56.21
C VAL A 10 60.43 8.05 -55.82
N LEU A 11 61.09 7.52 -54.75
CA LEU A 11 62.42 7.76 -54.13
C LEU A 11 62.51 8.91 -53.10
N VAL A 12 63.29 8.86 -51.99
CA VAL A 12 63.92 7.88 -51.07
C VAL A 12 64.91 8.74 -50.22
N ALA A 13 65.20 8.31 -48.98
CA ALA A 13 66.39 8.63 -48.14
C ALA A 13 66.37 9.83 -47.17
N VAL A 14 66.11 9.49 -45.89
CA VAL A 14 67.07 9.45 -44.75
C VAL A 14 67.87 10.71 -44.32
N LEU A 15 67.73 10.98 -43.00
CA LEU A 15 68.51 11.76 -42.02
C LEU A 15 68.57 13.30 -42.10
N GLY A 16 68.08 13.92 -41.02
CA GLY A 16 68.38 15.31 -40.64
C GLY A 16 68.22 15.51 -39.13
N LEU A 17 69.32 15.85 -38.46
CA LEU A 17 69.49 16.12 -37.04
C LEU A 17 69.22 17.62 -36.78
N THR A 18 68.31 18.01 -35.87
CA THR A 18 68.22 19.42 -35.41
C THR A 18 67.74 19.59 -33.96
N LEU A 19 68.70 20.00 -33.13
CA LEU A 19 68.71 21.09 -32.13
C LEU A 19 67.52 21.34 -31.17
N THR A 20 67.90 21.34 -29.89
CA THR A 20 67.18 21.75 -28.67
C THR A 20 66.70 23.20 -28.65
N VAL A 21 65.46 23.43 -28.20
CA VAL A 21 65.04 24.66 -27.51
C VAL A 21 64.02 24.27 -26.44
N SER A 22 64.31 24.50 -25.16
CA SER A 22 63.33 24.40 -24.08
C SER A 22 62.66 25.77 -23.88
N PRO A 23 61.32 25.89 -23.94
CA PRO A 23 60.66 27.11 -23.51
C PRO A 23 60.42 27.04 -22.00
N VAL A 24 61.17 27.87 -21.26
CA VAL A 24 60.78 28.31 -19.91
C VAL A 24 59.66 29.33 -20.08
N TRP A 25 58.40 28.94 -19.87
CA TRP A 25 57.28 29.88 -19.76
C TRP A 25 56.58 29.72 -18.41
N ALA A 26 56.80 30.75 -17.59
CA ALA A 26 55.99 31.29 -16.50
C ALA A 26 54.95 30.35 -15.84
N ALA A 27 55.32 29.84 -14.66
CA ALA A 27 54.33 29.47 -13.65
C ALA A 27 53.65 30.76 -13.17
N GLY A 28 52.50 31.09 -13.77
CA GLY A 28 51.56 32.01 -13.14
C GLY A 28 50.99 31.34 -11.91
N ASP A 29 51.17 31.94 -10.74
CA ASP A 29 50.44 31.60 -9.52
C ASP A 29 48.94 31.80 -9.80
N LYS A 30 48.28 30.75 -10.27
CA LYS A 30 46.84 30.62 -10.09
C LYS A 30 46.63 30.52 -8.59
N LYS A 31 46.26 31.64 -7.98
CA LYS A 31 45.50 31.61 -6.72
C LYS A 31 44.41 30.56 -6.93
N LYS A 32 44.51 29.46 -6.19
CA LYS A 32 43.36 28.59 -5.98
C LYS A 32 42.34 29.48 -5.30
N ASP A 33 41.37 29.97 -6.07
CA ASP A 33 40.11 30.43 -5.50
C ASP A 33 39.66 29.28 -4.62
N GLY A 34 39.77 29.48 -3.30
CA GLY A 34 39.36 28.48 -2.34
C GLY A 34 37.89 28.23 -2.63
N GLU A 35 37.54 26.99 -2.98
CA GLU A 35 36.16 26.55 -3.00
C GLU A 35 35.54 27.06 -1.69
N GLU A 36 34.59 27.99 -1.81
CA GLU A 36 33.75 28.37 -0.68
C GLU A 36 33.13 27.07 -0.21
N LYS A 37 33.66 26.57 0.92
CA LYS A 37 33.25 25.30 1.48
C LYS A 37 31.79 25.49 1.85
N ASP A 38 30.89 24.92 1.06
CA ASP A 38 29.46 25.05 1.28
C ASP A 38 29.15 24.57 2.70
N LEU A 39 28.92 25.55 3.58
CA LEU A 39 28.73 25.31 5.01
C LEU A 39 27.46 24.51 5.25
N LEU A 40 26.55 24.42 4.28
CA LEU A 40 25.29 23.69 4.36
C LEU A 40 25.26 22.41 3.51
N SER A 41 26.43 21.81 3.23
CA SER A 41 26.50 20.52 2.55
C SER A 41 25.95 19.35 3.39
N ALA A 42 25.55 18.26 2.74
CA ALA A 42 25.18 17.01 3.43
C ALA A 42 26.29 16.50 4.37
N GLY A 43 27.56 16.74 4.01
CA GLY A 43 28.72 16.39 4.84
C GLY A 43 28.73 17.13 6.18
N THR A 44 28.32 18.41 6.21
CA THR A 44 28.22 19.21 7.45
C THR A 44 27.27 18.56 8.46
N PHE A 45 26.18 17.97 7.98
CA PHE A 45 25.11 17.42 8.82
C PHE A 45 25.19 15.91 9.03
N SER A 46 26.18 15.23 8.43
CA SER A 46 26.34 13.78 8.48
C SER A 46 26.48 13.20 9.91
N GLY A 47 26.90 14.02 10.87
CA GLY A 47 26.98 13.64 12.29
C GLY A 47 25.71 13.88 13.11
N LEU A 48 24.67 14.50 12.53
CA LEU A 48 23.40 14.70 13.20
C LEU A 48 22.53 13.45 13.08
N SER A 49 22.02 12.97 14.21
CA SER A 49 21.00 11.93 14.27
C SER A 49 19.66 12.52 14.68
N LEU A 50 18.60 12.12 13.97
CA LEU A 50 17.24 12.39 14.42
C LEU A 50 16.95 11.49 15.62
N ARG A 51 16.32 12.06 16.65
CA ARG A 51 15.81 11.31 17.80
C ARG A 51 14.36 11.68 18.03
N GLY A 52 13.53 10.69 18.34
CA GLY A 52 12.17 10.95 18.81
C GLY A 52 12.23 11.72 20.13
N ILE A 53 11.54 12.86 20.19
CA ILE A 53 11.37 13.66 21.42
C ILE A 53 10.00 13.43 22.09
N GLY A 54 9.22 12.48 21.55
CA GLY A 54 7.86 12.17 22.00
C GLY A 54 6.78 12.90 21.20
N PRO A 55 5.51 12.83 21.65
CA PRO A 55 5.07 12.30 22.95
C PRO A 55 5.21 10.78 23.07
N GLY A 56 5.67 10.27 24.22
CA GLY A 56 5.79 8.83 24.49
C GLY A 56 4.49 8.15 24.93
N LEU A 57 3.39 8.91 25.08
CA LEU A 57 2.11 8.46 25.63
C LEU A 57 0.94 8.60 24.65
N ALA A 58 1.00 9.57 23.74
CA ALA A 58 -0.06 9.81 22.75
C ALA A 58 0.43 9.29 21.40
N SER A 59 -0.31 8.32 20.84
CA SER A 59 -0.13 7.89 19.45
C SER A 59 -1.07 8.67 18.53
N GLY A 60 -0.84 8.53 17.22
CA GLY A 60 -1.78 8.96 16.19
C GLY A 60 -2.95 7.98 16.04
N ARG A 61 -3.67 8.09 14.91
CA ARG A 61 -4.75 7.16 14.57
C ARG A 61 -4.17 5.79 14.21
N ILE A 62 -4.63 4.76 14.91
CA ILE A 62 -4.38 3.37 14.58
C ILE A 62 -5.49 2.92 13.65
N SER A 63 -5.13 2.46 12.45
CA SER A 63 -6.09 1.96 11.46
C SER A 63 -6.46 0.51 11.74
N ASP A 64 -5.46 -0.30 12.12
CA ASP A 64 -5.62 -1.74 12.30
C ASP A 64 -4.49 -2.31 13.17
N MET A 65 -4.71 -3.49 13.75
CA MET A 65 -3.68 -4.24 14.47
C MET A 65 -3.92 -5.73 14.38
N VAL A 66 -2.84 -6.50 14.37
CA VAL A 66 -2.89 -7.96 14.33
C VAL A 66 -1.87 -8.57 15.27
N VAL A 67 -2.29 -9.62 15.98
CA VAL A 67 -1.43 -10.42 16.87
C VAL A 67 -1.02 -11.67 16.10
N SER A 68 0.26 -12.03 16.17
CA SER A 68 0.77 -13.25 15.55
C SER A 68 0.06 -14.48 16.11
N PRO A 69 -0.43 -15.41 15.27
CA PRO A 69 -1.09 -16.62 15.72
C PRO A 69 -0.13 -17.62 16.38
N ALA A 70 1.18 -17.50 16.13
CA ALA A 70 2.20 -18.37 16.74
C ALA A 70 2.76 -17.81 18.06
N ASP A 71 2.66 -16.49 18.29
CA ASP A 71 3.24 -15.84 19.45
C ASP A 71 2.47 -14.60 19.86
N SER A 72 1.74 -14.70 20.97
CA SER A 72 0.96 -13.60 21.55
C SER A 72 1.78 -12.41 22.03
N SER A 73 3.12 -12.48 22.05
CA SER A 73 3.99 -11.33 22.33
C SER A 73 4.37 -10.54 21.07
N THR A 74 4.10 -11.08 19.88
CA THR A 74 4.45 -10.45 18.59
C THR A 74 3.23 -9.84 17.92
N TRP A 75 3.17 -8.51 17.82
CA TRP A 75 2.05 -7.79 17.20
C TRP A 75 2.54 -6.86 16.10
N TYR A 76 1.62 -6.50 15.22
CA TYR A 76 1.82 -5.50 14.19
C TYR A 76 0.70 -4.46 14.26
N VAL A 77 1.04 -3.20 14.05
CA VAL A 77 0.12 -2.07 14.13
C VAL A 77 0.25 -1.24 12.87
N ALA A 78 -0.88 -1.01 12.20
CA ALA A 78 -1.02 -0.14 11.04
C ALA A 78 -1.41 1.27 11.49
N VAL A 79 -0.59 2.26 11.14
CA VAL A 79 -0.81 3.66 11.53
C VAL A 79 -1.30 4.46 10.33
N ALA A 80 -2.36 5.24 10.51
CA ALA A 80 -2.98 6.01 9.42
C ALA A 80 -2.00 6.98 8.74
N SER A 81 -0.97 7.44 9.46
CA SER A 81 0.07 8.36 8.99
C SER A 81 1.39 8.13 9.74
N GLY A 82 1.93 6.91 9.67
CA GLY A 82 3.14 6.55 10.41
C GLY A 82 3.70 5.15 10.14
N GLY A 83 3.36 4.54 9.00
CA GLY A 83 3.86 3.22 8.61
C GLY A 83 3.34 2.07 9.48
N VAL A 84 4.11 0.99 9.49
CA VAL A 84 3.81 -0.23 10.27
C VAL A 84 4.82 -0.38 11.39
N TRP A 85 4.32 -0.69 12.58
CA TRP A 85 5.12 -0.92 13.78
C TRP A 85 4.96 -2.34 14.25
N LYS A 86 6.07 -2.95 14.69
CA LYS A 86 6.11 -4.30 15.25
C LYS A 86 6.57 -4.28 16.69
N THR A 87 5.96 -5.11 17.52
CA THR A 87 6.45 -5.46 18.85
C THR A 87 6.74 -6.96 18.90
N VAL A 88 7.67 -7.36 19.77
CA VAL A 88 7.99 -8.77 20.09
C VAL A 88 7.99 -9.01 21.60
N ASN A 89 7.39 -8.08 22.35
CA ASN A 89 7.31 -8.11 23.81
C ASN A 89 5.99 -7.52 24.31
N ALA A 90 4.90 -7.91 23.64
CA ALA A 90 3.51 -7.58 23.98
C ALA A 90 3.24 -6.07 24.14
N GLY A 91 3.84 -5.27 23.26
CA GLY A 91 3.63 -3.82 23.19
C GLY A 91 4.49 -2.99 24.14
N THR A 92 5.49 -3.60 24.82
CA THR A 92 6.42 -2.87 25.69
C THR A 92 7.32 -1.93 24.88
N THR A 93 7.87 -2.43 23.77
CA THR A 93 8.66 -1.64 22.82
C THR A 93 8.22 -1.93 21.39
N TRP A 94 8.43 -0.95 20.52
CA TRP A 94 8.00 -0.98 19.13
C TRP A 94 9.15 -0.61 18.19
N THR A 95 9.22 -1.31 17.06
CA THR A 95 10.17 -1.07 15.98
C THR A 95 9.39 -0.71 14.72
N PRO A 96 9.68 0.42 14.05
CA PRO A 96 9.10 0.68 12.74
C PRO A 96 9.71 -0.28 11.73
N ILE A 97 8.87 -0.84 10.87
CA ILE A 97 9.29 -1.89 9.91
C ILE A 97 8.87 -1.57 8.47
N PHE A 98 8.45 -0.34 8.20
CA PHE A 98 7.91 0.07 6.89
C PHE A 98 8.41 1.45 6.44
N ASP A 99 9.42 2.01 7.11
CA ASP A 99 9.90 3.38 6.88
C ASP A 99 10.55 3.59 5.50
N ASP A 100 11.05 2.51 4.89
CA ASP A 100 11.70 2.53 3.57
C ASP A 100 10.73 2.27 2.40
N GLN A 101 9.43 2.20 2.66
CA GLN A 101 8.41 1.91 1.64
C GLN A 101 7.73 3.17 1.10
N GLY A 102 7.02 3.04 -0.03
CA GLY A 102 6.53 4.19 -0.80
C GLY A 102 5.38 4.98 -0.15
N SER A 103 4.63 4.38 0.76
CA SER A 103 3.57 5.05 1.53
C SER A 103 3.75 4.95 3.04
N TYR A 104 3.52 6.07 3.72
CA TYR A 104 3.45 6.14 5.19
C TYR A 104 2.02 6.00 5.73
N SER A 105 1.02 6.01 4.85
CA SER A 105 -0.39 5.90 5.24
C SER A 105 -0.81 4.45 5.14
N ILE A 106 -1.23 3.84 6.25
CA ILE A 106 -1.59 2.42 6.28
C ILE A 106 -3.08 2.25 6.58
N GLY A 107 -3.76 1.45 5.76
CA GLY A 107 -5.18 1.16 5.85
C GLY A 107 -5.50 -0.10 6.64
N CYS A 108 -4.74 -1.18 6.42
CA CYS A 108 -4.94 -2.46 7.11
C CYS A 108 -3.66 -3.31 7.15
N ILE A 109 -3.65 -4.30 8.04
CA ILE A 109 -2.57 -5.28 8.15
C ILE A 109 -3.12 -6.65 8.51
N THR A 110 -2.58 -7.70 7.90
CA THR A 110 -2.96 -9.08 8.23
C THR A 110 -1.75 -10.00 8.23
N VAL A 111 -1.82 -11.05 9.04
CA VAL A 111 -0.79 -12.08 9.16
C VAL A 111 -1.40 -13.39 8.68
N ASP A 112 -0.65 -14.13 7.88
CA ASP A 112 -1.07 -15.44 7.41
C ASP A 112 -1.28 -16.40 8.61
N PRO A 113 -2.47 -17.02 8.74
CA PRO A 113 -2.77 -17.94 9.84
C PRO A 113 -1.89 -19.20 9.85
N LYS A 114 -1.31 -19.59 8.71
CA LYS A 114 -0.45 -20.77 8.55
C LYS A 114 1.04 -20.44 8.65
N ASN A 115 1.43 -19.22 8.30
CA ASN A 115 2.82 -18.79 8.34
C ASN A 115 2.96 -17.36 8.88
N PRO A 116 3.23 -17.19 10.19
CA PRO A 116 3.33 -15.87 10.81
C PRO A 116 4.44 -14.95 10.27
N LEU A 117 5.35 -15.46 9.44
CA LEU A 117 6.34 -14.64 8.72
C LEU A 117 5.75 -13.96 7.48
N VAL A 118 4.63 -14.46 6.97
CA VAL A 118 3.92 -13.85 5.85
C VAL A 118 2.98 -12.78 6.39
N VAL A 119 3.28 -11.53 6.07
CA VAL A 119 2.52 -10.35 6.50
C VAL A 119 2.10 -9.57 5.27
N TRP A 120 0.84 -9.16 5.24
CA TRP A 120 0.28 -8.34 4.17
C TRP A 120 -0.15 -6.99 4.71
N VAL A 121 0.14 -5.93 3.97
CA VAL A 121 -0.14 -4.54 4.33
C VAL A 121 -0.89 -3.87 3.20
N GLY A 122 -2.04 -3.28 3.51
CA GLY A 122 -2.76 -2.40 2.60
C GLY A 122 -2.44 -0.95 2.92
N THR A 123 -1.96 -0.20 1.93
CA THR A 123 -1.65 1.23 2.10
C THR A 123 -2.88 2.11 1.84
N GLY A 124 -2.82 3.35 2.34
CA GLY A 124 -3.89 4.36 2.31
C GLY A 124 -4.94 4.19 3.39
N GLU A 125 -5.03 5.14 4.33
CA GLU A 125 -6.00 5.05 5.43
C GLU A 125 -7.45 5.30 4.99
N ASN A 126 -8.41 4.64 5.64
CA ASN A 126 -9.76 4.45 5.11
C ASN A 126 -10.82 5.40 5.68
N ASN A 127 -10.44 6.39 6.50
CA ASN A 127 -11.38 7.20 7.28
C ASN A 127 -12.01 8.38 6.52
N SER A 128 -11.80 8.47 5.21
CA SER A 128 -12.39 9.51 4.33
C SER A 128 -12.16 10.96 4.79
N GLN A 129 -11.15 11.21 5.66
CA GLN A 129 -10.90 12.52 6.26
C GLN A 129 -10.29 13.50 5.25
N ARG A 130 -10.37 14.81 5.53
CA ARG A 130 -9.74 15.83 4.67
C ARG A 130 -8.21 15.71 4.68
N SER A 131 -7.63 15.28 5.81
CA SER A 131 -6.19 15.04 5.99
C SER A 131 -5.78 13.60 5.69
N VAL A 132 -6.63 12.82 5.02
CA VAL A 132 -6.29 11.45 4.60
C VAL A 132 -5.14 11.51 3.60
N SER A 133 -4.25 10.52 3.67
CA SER A 133 -3.23 10.31 2.66
C SER A 133 -3.53 9.02 1.90
N TYR A 134 -3.12 8.98 0.64
CA TYR A 134 -3.26 7.83 -0.22
C TYR A 134 -2.08 6.86 -0.06
N GLY A 135 -2.34 5.62 -0.40
CA GLY A 135 -1.40 4.53 -0.56
C GLY A 135 -1.00 4.30 -2.00
N ASP A 136 -0.03 3.42 -2.18
CA ASP A 136 0.51 2.93 -3.45
C ASP A 136 0.32 1.41 -3.60
N GLY A 137 -0.72 0.86 -2.98
CA GLY A 137 -1.19 -0.50 -3.19
C GLY A 137 -0.96 -1.45 -2.01
N VAL A 138 -0.71 -2.71 -2.32
CA VAL A 138 -0.60 -3.81 -1.35
C VAL A 138 0.86 -4.27 -1.24
N TYR A 139 1.34 -4.48 -0.02
CA TYR A 139 2.68 -5.02 0.23
C TYR A 139 2.62 -6.38 0.90
N LYS A 140 3.61 -7.21 0.60
CA LYS A 140 3.83 -8.52 1.21
C LYS A 140 5.24 -8.62 1.78
N SER A 141 5.35 -9.15 2.97
CA SER A 141 6.60 -9.63 3.56
C SER A 141 6.52 -11.13 3.74
N VAL A 142 7.65 -11.82 3.60
CA VAL A 142 7.79 -13.28 3.84
C VAL A 142 8.78 -13.60 4.96
N ASP A 143 9.29 -12.57 5.64
CA ASP A 143 10.30 -12.64 6.71
C ASP A 143 9.88 -11.86 7.96
N GLY A 144 8.56 -11.70 8.15
CA GLY A 144 7.99 -11.10 9.35
C GLY A 144 8.15 -9.58 9.41
N GLY A 145 8.29 -8.93 8.26
CA GLY A 145 8.35 -7.48 8.11
C GLY A 145 9.76 -6.90 7.96
N VAL A 146 10.78 -7.71 7.67
CA VAL A 146 12.15 -7.21 7.46
C VAL A 146 12.30 -6.66 6.05
N ASN A 147 11.78 -7.39 5.05
CA ASN A 147 11.70 -6.95 3.67
C ASN A 147 10.25 -6.96 3.18
N TRP A 148 9.95 -6.05 2.27
CA TRP A 148 8.64 -5.88 1.67
C TRP A 148 8.73 -5.84 0.16
N GLN A 149 7.71 -6.39 -0.49
CA GLN A 149 7.50 -6.32 -1.93
C GLN A 149 6.13 -5.69 -2.18
N ASN A 150 6.07 -4.69 -3.06
CA ASN A 150 4.80 -4.18 -3.56
C ASN A 150 4.21 -5.22 -4.53
N MET A 151 2.96 -5.60 -4.29
CA MET A 151 2.21 -6.63 -5.00
C MET A 151 1.16 -6.03 -5.94
N GLY A 152 1.15 -4.72 -6.18
CA GLY A 152 0.23 -4.04 -7.10
C GLY A 152 -1.00 -3.44 -6.41
N LEU A 153 -2.05 -3.20 -7.21
CA LEU A 153 -3.22 -2.37 -6.86
C LEU A 153 -2.84 -0.91 -6.53
N GLU A 154 -1.81 -0.41 -7.23
CA GLU A 154 -1.19 0.91 -7.01
C GLU A 154 -2.19 2.07 -7.18
N ASN A 155 -3.23 1.87 -8.00
CA ASN A 155 -4.25 2.91 -8.26
C ASN A 155 -5.45 2.80 -7.32
N SER A 156 -5.39 1.95 -6.28
CA SER A 156 -6.48 1.86 -5.32
C SER A 156 -6.51 3.07 -4.39
N GLU A 157 -5.35 3.68 -4.12
CA GLU A 157 -5.13 4.71 -3.10
C GLU A 157 -5.52 4.33 -1.66
N HIS A 158 -6.45 3.38 -1.44
CA HIS A 158 -7.00 3.05 -0.14
C HIS A 158 -7.40 1.57 -0.08
N ILE A 159 -6.59 0.77 0.61
CA ILE A 159 -6.86 -0.64 0.87
C ILE A 159 -7.49 -0.79 2.25
N ALA A 160 -8.74 -1.25 2.28
CA ALA A 160 -9.55 -1.31 3.49
C ALA A 160 -9.38 -2.58 4.30
N LYS A 161 -9.19 -3.72 3.61
CA LYS A 161 -9.06 -5.01 4.28
C LYS A 161 -8.34 -6.00 3.39
N ILE A 162 -7.59 -6.90 4.01
CA ILE A 162 -6.98 -8.06 3.37
C ILE A 162 -7.42 -9.31 4.14
N VAL A 163 -7.92 -10.31 3.42
CA VAL A 163 -8.35 -11.59 4.00
C VAL A 163 -7.62 -12.73 3.28
N ILE A 164 -7.00 -13.61 4.04
CA ILE A 164 -6.25 -14.77 3.52
C ILE A 164 -7.14 -16.01 3.69
N ASP A 165 -7.27 -16.81 2.63
CA ASP A 165 -7.99 -18.08 2.70
C ASP A 165 -7.22 -19.05 3.62
N PRO A 166 -7.83 -19.58 4.69
CA PRO A 166 -7.13 -20.50 5.59
C PRO A 166 -6.77 -21.84 4.93
N ARG A 167 -7.33 -22.17 3.77
CA ARG A 167 -7.02 -23.40 3.01
C ARG A 167 -5.73 -23.26 2.21
N ASP A 168 -5.43 -22.07 1.70
CA ASP A 168 -4.25 -21.80 0.87
C ASP A 168 -3.79 -20.35 1.03
N SER A 169 -2.58 -20.17 1.54
CA SER A 169 -1.94 -18.87 1.77
C SER A 169 -1.70 -18.05 0.50
N ASN A 170 -1.78 -18.66 -0.69
CA ASN A 170 -1.69 -17.96 -1.97
C ASN A 170 -3.02 -17.35 -2.41
N VAL A 171 -4.14 -17.75 -1.78
CA VAL A 171 -5.46 -17.20 -2.08
C VAL A 171 -5.75 -16.06 -1.12
N VAL A 172 -5.72 -14.83 -1.64
CA VAL A 172 -5.89 -13.61 -0.85
C VAL A 172 -6.93 -12.71 -1.50
N TYR A 173 -7.77 -12.09 -0.68
CA TYR A 173 -8.78 -11.12 -1.08
C TYR A 173 -8.40 -9.74 -0.56
N VAL A 174 -8.58 -8.71 -1.40
CA VAL A 174 -8.28 -7.32 -1.08
C VAL A 174 -9.52 -6.46 -1.31
N ALA A 175 -10.03 -5.89 -0.23
CA ALA A 175 -11.08 -4.88 -0.26
C ALA A 175 -10.47 -3.52 -0.60
N ALA A 176 -10.72 -3.07 -1.81
CA ALA A 176 -10.11 -1.89 -2.42
C ALA A 176 -11.17 -0.78 -2.55
N GLN A 177 -11.03 0.30 -1.78
CA GLN A 177 -12.02 1.40 -1.77
C GLN A 177 -11.88 2.32 -3.00
N GLY A 178 -10.71 2.32 -3.63
CA GLY A 178 -10.40 3.24 -4.74
C GLY A 178 -10.13 4.68 -4.27
N PRO A 179 -9.77 5.56 -5.22
CA PRO A 179 -9.42 6.96 -4.96
C PRO A 179 -10.52 7.74 -4.25
N LEU A 180 -10.20 8.38 -3.12
CA LEU A 180 -11.23 9.14 -2.39
C LEU A 180 -11.65 10.41 -3.15
N TRP A 181 -10.74 11.00 -3.92
CA TRP A 181 -10.94 12.26 -4.63
C TRP A 181 -11.31 12.06 -6.12
N GLY A 182 -11.23 10.83 -6.63
CA GLY A 182 -11.34 10.46 -8.05
C GLY A 182 -12.29 9.26 -8.33
N PRO A 183 -12.91 9.18 -9.53
CA PRO A 183 -13.60 7.96 -9.94
C PRO A 183 -12.59 6.88 -10.34
N GLY A 184 -13.06 5.64 -10.48
CA GLY A 184 -12.28 4.53 -11.01
C GLY A 184 -11.15 4.09 -10.08
N GLY A 185 -9.95 3.91 -10.67
CA GLY A 185 -8.80 3.30 -9.99
C GLY A 185 -8.98 1.80 -9.75
N ASP A 186 -8.12 1.24 -8.92
CA ASP A 186 -8.26 -0.14 -8.48
C ASP A 186 -9.32 -0.20 -7.37
N ARG A 187 -10.58 -0.26 -7.78
CA ARG A 187 -11.79 -0.16 -6.94
C ARG A 187 -12.63 -1.42 -7.07
N GLY A 188 -13.06 -1.96 -5.92
CA GLY A 188 -13.86 -3.18 -5.82
C GLY A 188 -13.27 -4.22 -4.86
N LEU A 189 -13.59 -5.50 -5.07
CA LEU A 189 -12.92 -6.61 -4.41
C LEU A 189 -12.00 -7.32 -5.41
N TYR A 190 -10.74 -7.51 -5.02
CA TYR A 190 -9.77 -8.25 -5.81
C TYR A 190 -9.43 -9.57 -5.13
N LYS A 191 -9.07 -10.57 -5.94
CA LYS A 191 -8.63 -11.89 -5.52
C LYS A 191 -7.35 -12.25 -6.26
N THR A 192 -6.41 -12.85 -5.55
CA THR A 192 -5.25 -13.53 -6.15
C THR A 192 -5.34 -15.02 -5.85
N LEU A 193 -4.74 -15.84 -6.73
CA LEU A 193 -4.56 -17.28 -6.57
C LEU A 193 -3.07 -17.69 -6.53
N ASP A 194 -2.17 -16.74 -6.76
CA ASP A 194 -0.73 -16.94 -6.91
C ASP A 194 0.07 -16.15 -5.88
N GLY A 195 -0.58 -15.80 -4.76
CA GLY A 195 0.09 -15.10 -3.66
C GLY A 195 0.45 -13.66 -3.98
N GLY A 196 -0.30 -13.02 -4.89
CA GLY A 196 -0.25 -11.61 -5.25
C GLY A 196 0.54 -11.28 -6.52
N GLU A 197 0.99 -12.27 -7.28
CA GLU A 197 1.66 -12.02 -8.56
C GLU A 197 0.67 -11.47 -9.61
N SER A 198 -0.58 -11.90 -9.53
CA SER A 198 -1.69 -11.35 -10.32
C SER A 198 -2.97 -11.19 -9.49
N TRP A 199 -3.82 -10.26 -9.94
CA TRP A 199 -5.09 -9.92 -9.30
C TRP A 199 -6.25 -9.97 -10.29
N GLU A 200 -7.32 -10.63 -9.89
CA GLU A 200 -8.61 -10.65 -10.57
C GLU A 200 -9.62 -9.80 -9.79
N LYS A 201 -10.35 -8.91 -10.47
CA LYS A 201 -11.45 -8.18 -9.85
C LYS A 201 -12.69 -9.09 -9.80
N VAL A 202 -13.11 -9.47 -8.60
CA VAL A 202 -14.18 -10.45 -8.36
C VAL A 202 -15.50 -9.81 -7.92
N LEU A 203 -15.48 -8.54 -7.50
CA LEU A 203 -16.69 -7.75 -7.27
C LEU A 203 -16.46 -6.31 -7.73
N GLU A 204 -17.30 -5.86 -8.67
CA GLU A 204 -17.35 -4.50 -9.18
C GLU A 204 -18.77 -3.95 -9.00
N ILE A 205 -18.91 -2.71 -8.55
CA ILE A 205 -20.20 -2.04 -8.38
C ILE A 205 -20.31 -0.92 -9.40
N ASP A 206 -19.53 0.15 -9.23
CA ASP A 206 -19.43 1.28 -10.15
C ASP A 206 -18.12 2.05 -9.94
N GLU A 207 -17.95 3.16 -10.66
CA GLU A 207 -16.74 3.98 -10.60
C GLU A 207 -16.57 4.79 -9.31
N ASP A 208 -17.54 4.79 -8.39
CA ASP A 208 -17.56 5.56 -7.13
C ASP A 208 -17.63 4.66 -5.87
N THR A 209 -17.84 3.37 -6.07
CA THR A 209 -18.13 2.41 -5.02
C THR A 209 -17.08 1.30 -4.97
N GLY A 210 -16.31 1.27 -3.89
CA GLY A 210 -15.35 0.19 -3.61
C GLY A 210 -15.82 -0.72 -2.47
N VAL A 211 -14.98 -1.67 -2.09
CA VAL A 211 -15.28 -2.57 -0.96
C VAL A 211 -14.52 -2.10 0.28
N THR A 212 -15.23 -1.94 1.40
CA THR A 212 -14.67 -1.45 2.67
C THR A 212 -14.44 -2.55 3.70
N ASP A 213 -15.11 -3.69 3.58
CA ASP A 213 -15.00 -4.79 4.52
C ASP A 213 -15.34 -6.12 3.84
N LEU A 214 -14.81 -7.20 4.39
CA LEU A 214 -15.00 -8.57 3.95
C LEU A 214 -14.88 -9.50 5.16
N VAL A 215 -15.85 -10.40 5.33
CA VAL A 215 -15.76 -11.51 6.28
C VAL A 215 -15.91 -12.84 5.55
N MET A 216 -15.13 -13.82 6.00
CA MET A 216 -15.06 -15.17 5.44
C MET A 216 -15.48 -16.19 6.50
N ASP A 217 -16.19 -17.26 6.12
CA ASP A 217 -16.43 -18.37 7.05
C ASP A 217 -15.13 -19.18 7.22
N PRO A 218 -14.55 -19.27 8.43
CA PRO A 218 -13.35 -20.09 8.63
C PRO A 218 -13.62 -21.58 8.44
N ARG A 219 -14.88 -22.04 8.52
CA ARG A 219 -15.29 -23.44 8.31
C ARG A 219 -15.52 -23.74 6.83
N ASN A 220 -15.93 -22.73 6.06
CA ASN A 220 -16.20 -22.85 4.63
C ASN A 220 -15.82 -21.54 3.90
N PRO A 221 -14.55 -21.35 3.52
CA PRO A 221 -14.08 -20.10 2.91
C PRO A 221 -14.72 -19.74 1.56
N ASP A 222 -15.57 -20.59 1.00
CA ASP A 222 -16.39 -20.25 -0.16
C ASP A 222 -17.52 -19.26 0.19
N ILE A 223 -17.89 -19.17 1.48
CA ILE A 223 -18.89 -18.23 1.98
C ILE A 223 -18.22 -16.93 2.41
N LEU A 224 -18.47 -15.88 1.63
CA LEU A 224 -17.97 -14.53 1.85
C LEU A 224 -19.13 -13.55 2.00
N VAL A 225 -18.96 -12.53 2.85
CA VAL A 225 -19.83 -11.36 2.87
C VAL A 225 -18.98 -10.10 2.77
N ALA A 226 -19.22 -9.30 1.74
CA ALA A 226 -18.52 -8.08 1.44
C ALA A 226 -19.42 -6.86 1.69
N ALA A 227 -18.82 -5.77 2.16
CA ALA A 227 -19.47 -4.47 2.30
C ALA A 227 -18.95 -3.51 1.24
N ALA A 228 -19.82 -3.08 0.33
CA ALA A 228 -19.55 -2.01 -0.61
C ALA A 228 -19.83 -0.66 0.05
N TYR A 229 -19.03 0.35 -0.30
CA TYR A 229 -19.10 1.69 0.26
C TYR A 229 -18.87 2.71 -0.85
N GLN A 230 -19.95 3.39 -1.20
CA GLN A 230 -19.93 4.51 -2.12
C GLN A 230 -19.44 5.75 -1.38
N ARG A 231 -18.37 6.38 -1.89
CA ARG A 231 -17.84 7.58 -1.25
C ARG A 231 -17.16 8.53 -2.21
N ARG A 232 -17.22 9.82 -1.91
CA ARG A 232 -16.47 10.84 -2.63
C ARG A 232 -16.12 12.04 -1.77
N ARG A 233 -14.86 12.45 -1.76
CA ARG A 233 -14.44 13.72 -1.17
C ARG A 233 -14.35 14.82 -2.22
N ARG A 234 -14.89 15.98 -1.88
CA ARG A 234 -14.64 17.27 -2.53
C ARG A 234 -14.03 18.22 -1.51
N VAL A 235 -13.47 19.32 -1.98
CA VAL A 235 -12.88 20.34 -1.09
C VAL A 235 -13.90 20.83 -0.05
N TRP A 236 -15.17 20.95 -0.45
CA TRP A 236 -16.27 21.49 0.37
C TRP A 236 -17.18 20.43 1.02
N THR A 237 -17.13 19.15 0.61
CA THR A 237 -18.07 18.13 1.12
C THR A 237 -17.48 16.73 1.10
N LEU A 238 -18.06 15.84 1.91
CA LEU A 238 -17.92 14.40 1.82
C LEU A 238 -19.29 13.84 1.42
N ILE A 239 -19.31 13.06 0.35
CA ILE A 239 -20.42 12.17 0.01
C ILE A 239 -20.05 10.83 0.65
N ASP A 240 -20.81 10.42 1.66
CA ASP A 240 -20.45 9.35 2.60
C ASP A 240 -21.39 8.15 2.51
N GLY A 241 -21.96 7.93 1.35
CA GLY A 241 -22.95 6.90 1.09
C GLY A 241 -23.71 7.16 -0.21
N GLY A 242 -24.57 6.22 -0.57
CA GLY A 242 -25.36 6.26 -1.78
C GLY A 242 -25.86 4.88 -2.20
N PRO A 243 -26.54 4.78 -3.36
CA PRO A 243 -27.18 3.55 -3.82
C PRO A 243 -26.21 2.40 -4.12
N GLY A 244 -24.91 2.67 -4.28
CA GLY A 244 -23.87 1.66 -4.46
C GLY A 244 -23.45 0.98 -3.14
N SER A 245 -23.65 1.63 -1.99
CA SER A 245 -23.36 1.01 -0.70
C SER A 245 -24.35 -0.10 -0.40
N ALA A 246 -23.84 -1.32 -0.18
CA ALA A 246 -24.65 -2.49 0.09
C ALA A 246 -23.81 -3.64 0.67
N LEU A 247 -24.49 -4.66 1.20
CA LEU A 247 -23.88 -5.93 1.52
C LEU A 247 -24.05 -6.91 0.35
N TYR A 248 -23.02 -7.68 0.07
CA TYR A 248 -23.01 -8.72 -0.94
C TYR A 248 -22.58 -10.05 -0.32
N ARG A 249 -23.16 -11.15 -0.76
CA ARG A 249 -22.79 -12.50 -0.33
C ARG A 249 -22.36 -13.34 -1.52
N SER A 250 -21.26 -14.06 -1.35
CA SER A 250 -20.85 -15.14 -2.25
C SER A 250 -20.95 -16.47 -1.50
N ASN A 251 -21.29 -17.53 -2.23
CA ASN A 251 -21.26 -18.92 -1.74
C ASN A 251 -20.29 -19.80 -2.57
N ASP A 252 -19.45 -19.18 -3.40
CA ASP A 252 -18.55 -19.80 -4.37
C ASP A 252 -17.18 -19.11 -4.43
N ALA A 253 -16.67 -18.67 -3.27
CA ALA A 253 -15.35 -18.06 -3.12
C ALA A 253 -15.14 -16.80 -3.97
N GLY A 254 -16.20 -16.02 -4.13
CA GLY A 254 -16.22 -14.73 -4.83
C GLY A 254 -16.42 -14.83 -6.34
N ALA A 255 -16.76 -16.01 -6.90
CA ALA A 255 -17.04 -16.12 -8.33
C ALA A 255 -18.37 -15.46 -8.71
N THR A 256 -19.38 -15.53 -7.83
CA THR A 256 -20.65 -14.83 -7.97
C THR A 256 -21.07 -14.18 -6.65
N TRP A 257 -21.89 -13.12 -6.77
CA TRP A 257 -22.31 -12.30 -5.64
C TRP A 257 -23.79 -11.96 -5.72
N ASP A 258 -24.50 -12.21 -4.63
CA ASP A 258 -25.88 -11.80 -4.41
C ASP A 258 -25.92 -10.55 -3.54
N LYS A 259 -26.64 -9.51 -3.98
CA LYS A 259 -26.90 -8.33 -3.14
C LYS A 259 -27.87 -8.71 -2.01
N LEU A 260 -27.54 -8.33 -0.78
CA LEU A 260 -28.39 -8.54 0.39
C LEU A 260 -29.25 -7.29 0.63
N GLU A 261 -30.56 -7.50 0.83
CA GLU A 261 -31.54 -6.43 1.04
C GLU A 261 -32.43 -6.68 2.26
N ASN A 262 -32.67 -7.96 2.61
CA ASN A 262 -33.58 -8.33 3.69
C ASN A 262 -33.06 -7.91 5.06
N GLY A 263 -33.84 -7.09 5.78
CA GLY A 263 -33.52 -6.65 7.14
C GLY A 263 -32.45 -5.56 7.22
N LEU A 264 -32.15 -4.90 6.10
CA LEU A 264 -31.26 -3.74 6.01
C LEU A 264 -32.08 -2.46 5.75
N PRO A 265 -31.48 -1.26 5.95
CA PRO A 265 -32.12 0.01 5.59
C PRO A 265 -32.61 0.03 4.14
N GLU A 266 -33.79 0.62 3.92
CA GLU A 266 -34.34 0.84 2.58
C GLU A 266 -33.83 2.16 1.97
N THR A 267 -33.19 3.00 2.79
CA THR A 267 -32.54 4.25 2.39
C THR A 267 -31.10 4.05 1.92
N ASP A 268 -30.49 5.12 1.40
CA ASP A 268 -29.07 5.13 1.03
C ASP A 268 -28.20 4.78 2.25
N MET A 269 -27.34 3.77 2.08
CA MET A 269 -26.38 3.34 3.09
C MET A 269 -25.02 4.04 2.91
N GLY A 270 -24.30 4.17 4.02
CA GLY A 270 -22.94 4.67 4.10
C GLY A 270 -21.92 3.56 4.32
N ARG A 271 -20.91 3.82 5.15
CA ARG A 271 -19.90 2.81 5.48
C ARG A 271 -20.51 1.68 6.32
N ILE A 272 -20.11 0.45 6.02
CA ILE A 272 -20.53 -0.74 6.77
C ILE A 272 -19.31 -1.47 7.31
N GLY A 273 -19.30 -1.72 8.62
CA GLY A 273 -18.32 -2.59 9.28
C GLY A 273 -18.90 -3.97 9.55
N LEU A 274 -18.13 -5.03 9.32
CA LEU A 274 -18.56 -6.42 9.44
C LEU A 274 -17.72 -7.19 10.46
N ALA A 275 -18.39 -8.02 11.25
CA ALA A 275 -17.73 -9.00 12.11
C ALA A 275 -18.45 -10.35 12.04
N ARG A 276 -17.68 -11.43 11.96
CA ARG A 276 -18.21 -12.79 12.00
C ARG A 276 -17.86 -13.43 13.33
N SER A 277 -18.83 -14.07 13.99
CA SER A 277 -18.59 -14.70 15.29
C SER A 277 -17.65 -15.92 15.13
N PRO A 278 -16.53 -16.00 15.87
CA PRO A 278 -15.63 -17.15 15.79
C PRO A 278 -16.23 -18.42 16.42
N VAL A 279 -17.17 -18.27 17.37
CA VAL A 279 -17.82 -19.39 18.08
C VAL A 279 -19.15 -19.82 17.48
N ALA A 280 -19.76 -18.95 16.66
CA ALA A 280 -21.00 -19.23 15.95
C ALA A 280 -20.96 -18.57 14.55
N PRO A 281 -20.15 -19.09 13.60
CA PRO A 281 -19.89 -18.38 12.36
C PRO A 281 -21.11 -18.19 11.46
N ASP A 282 -22.25 -18.81 11.73
CA ASP A 282 -23.50 -18.48 11.02
C ASP A 282 -24.05 -17.08 11.39
N THR A 283 -23.58 -16.50 12.49
CA THR A 283 -23.91 -15.13 12.90
C THR A 283 -22.88 -14.11 12.42
N ILE A 284 -23.36 -13.14 11.65
CA ILE A 284 -22.63 -11.95 11.21
C ILE A 284 -23.26 -10.73 11.89
N TYR A 285 -22.40 -9.83 12.35
CA TYR A 285 -22.77 -8.53 12.88
C TYR A 285 -22.37 -7.46 11.89
N ALA A 286 -23.22 -6.45 11.72
CA ALA A 286 -22.95 -5.31 10.87
C ALA A 286 -23.22 -4.01 11.62
N LEU A 287 -22.31 -3.04 11.52
CA LEU A 287 -22.57 -1.65 11.89
C LEU A 287 -22.78 -0.87 10.59
N VAL A 288 -24.00 -0.39 10.37
CA VAL A 288 -24.43 0.21 9.10
C VAL A 288 -24.71 1.69 9.33
N GLU A 289 -24.00 2.55 8.60
CA GLU A 289 -24.44 3.93 8.39
C GLU A 289 -25.55 3.96 7.34
N ALA A 290 -26.58 4.79 7.55
CA ALA A 290 -27.66 4.98 6.59
C ALA A 290 -28.28 6.38 6.77
N ALA A 291 -28.98 6.85 5.73
CA ALA A 291 -29.65 8.14 5.77
C ALA A 291 -30.76 8.19 6.83
N GLY A 292 -30.97 9.38 7.41
CA GLY A 292 -31.94 9.56 8.49
C GLY A 292 -31.51 8.81 9.76
N ASP A 293 -32.48 8.14 10.41
CA ASP A 293 -32.29 7.39 11.64
C ASP A 293 -32.30 5.86 11.40
N GLU A 294 -32.08 5.40 10.16
CA GLU A 294 -32.10 3.98 9.79
C GLU A 294 -30.76 3.25 10.00
N GLY A 295 -29.70 3.98 10.34
CA GLY A 295 -28.41 3.39 10.69
C GLY A 295 -28.46 2.60 12.00
N GLY A 296 -27.50 1.71 12.22
CA GLY A 296 -27.44 0.98 13.49
C GLY A 296 -26.61 -0.29 13.49
N PHE A 297 -26.76 -1.06 14.56
CA PHE A 297 -26.12 -2.35 14.75
C PHE A 297 -27.10 -3.48 14.43
N TYR A 298 -26.69 -4.33 13.50
CA TYR A 298 -27.48 -5.42 12.94
C TYR A 298 -26.83 -6.77 13.26
N ARG A 299 -27.64 -7.81 13.34
CA ARG A 299 -27.22 -9.21 13.54
C ARG A 299 -28.01 -10.11 12.61
N SER A 300 -27.33 -11.00 11.89
CA SER A 300 -28.00 -12.03 11.08
C SER A 300 -28.72 -13.06 11.96
N THR A 301 -29.87 -13.53 11.49
CA THR A 301 -30.66 -14.60 12.09
C THR A 301 -30.45 -15.93 11.38
#